data_AF-A0AAV6ZV60-F1
#
_entry.id   AF-A0AAV6ZV60-F1
#
_cell.length_a   1.000
_cell.length_b   1.000
_cell.length_c   1.000
_cell.angle_alpha   90.00
_cell.angle_beta   90.00
_cell.angle_gamma   90.00
#
_symmetry.space_group_name_H-M   'P 1'
#
loop_
_entity.id
_entity.type
_entity.pdbx_description
1 polymer ?
#
loop_
_entity_poly.entity_id
_entity_poly.type
_entity_poly.pdbx_seq_one_letter_code
_entity_poly.pdbx_strand_id
1 'polypeptide(L)'
;METKTNKLHRFALNTCPKKFDNSGCLYTADRTLYSSAHAVVLHHRDVCTTKRQLPKTPRPSNQRWIWFSREYPSYSPNLSFMNNLINLTMSYRVDSDIFAPYGWIENHNGAINFTIPRKTKLAAWAISNWNPNETFREVDIYGRQRQKLQRDKQTEIFSAYKFYFAFENSIHVDYITEKFWYNAISLGCVPVVMGPPRENYERFIPRDAFIHRFIPRDAFIHVDDFSSPQELASYLQSLDKDEEKYKQYFNWRSQYYVPPQDNPWTVSYCRVCKALKDAPPYRTIASIEKWFK
;
A
#
# COMPACT_ATOMS: atom_id res chain seq x y z
N MET A 1 -0.44 26.86 4.42
CA MET A 1 -1.01 26.06 5.53
C MET A 1 -2.41 25.63 5.11
N GLU A 2 -2.55 24.45 4.50
CA GLU A 2 -3.87 23.85 4.29
C GLU A 2 -4.15 22.93 5.48
N THR A 3 -5.23 23.24 6.17
CA THR A 3 -5.81 22.42 7.22
C THR A 3 -6.02 21.01 6.70
N LYS A 4 -5.26 20.04 7.24
CA LYS A 4 -5.56 18.61 7.14
C LYS A 4 -6.92 18.40 7.79
N THR A 5 -7.97 18.54 7.00
CA THR A 5 -9.29 18.01 7.34
C THR A 5 -9.11 16.52 7.55
N ASN A 6 -9.23 16.08 8.80
CA ASN A 6 -9.50 14.69 9.16
C ASN A 6 -10.80 14.28 8.45
N LYS A 7 -10.72 13.95 7.16
CA LYS A 7 -11.77 13.17 6.52
C LYS A 7 -11.72 11.81 7.21
N LEU A 8 -12.59 11.61 8.19
CA LEU A 8 -12.87 10.28 8.71
C LEU A 8 -13.20 9.41 7.50
N HIS A 9 -12.30 8.47 7.17
CA HIS A 9 -12.60 7.43 6.21
C HIS A 9 -13.74 6.59 6.80
N ARG A 10 -14.97 6.82 6.34
CA ARG A 10 -16.14 6.03 6.73
C ARG A 10 -16.24 4.85 5.77
N PHE A 11 -16.24 3.65 6.31
CA PHE A 11 -16.41 2.41 5.57
C PHE A 11 -17.24 1.44 6.41
N ALA A 12 -17.95 0.53 5.76
CA ALA A 12 -18.76 -0.46 6.45
C ALA A 12 -17.83 -1.48 7.13
N LEU A 13 -17.74 -1.38 8.46
CA LEU A 13 -16.84 -2.18 9.28
C LEU A 13 -17.20 -3.67 9.29
N ASN A 14 -18.47 -4.02 9.07
CA ASN A 14 -18.97 -5.40 9.11
C ASN A 14 -19.18 -6.04 7.74
N THR A 15 -18.62 -5.47 6.67
CA THR A 15 -18.67 -6.05 5.32
C THR A 15 -17.28 -6.45 4.87
N CYS A 16 -16.94 -7.73 4.97
CA CYS A 16 -15.67 -8.25 4.46
C CYS A 16 -15.87 -9.00 3.14
N PRO A 17 -14.93 -8.88 2.19
CA PRO A 17 -14.93 -9.75 1.01
C PRO A 17 -14.89 -11.22 1.43
N LYS A 18 -15.59 -12.11 0.70
CA LYS A 18 -15.75 -13.54 1.03
C LYS A 18 -14.44 -14.30 1.29
N LYS A 19 -13.33 -13.84 0.69
CA LYS A 19 -12.00 -14.44 0.87
C LYS A 19 -11.37 -14.18 2.25
N PHE A 20 -11.88 -13.21 3.01
CA PHE A 20 -11.45 -12.94 4.37
C PHE A 20 -12.46 -13.54 5.35
N ASP A 21 -12.02 -14.52 6.14
CA ASP A 21 -12.85 -15.07 7.20
C ASP A 21 -13.05 -14.04 8.33
N ASN A 22 -14.26 -13.50 8.38
CA ASN A 22 -14.71 -12.57 9.42
C ASN A 22 -15.77 -13.17 10.36
N SER A 23 -16.04 -14.48 10.27
CA SER A 23 -17.07 -15.13 11.06
C SER A 23 -16.81 -14.97 12.57
N GLY A 24 -17.85 -14.69 13.36
CA GLY A 24 -17.71 -14.53 14.81
C GLY A 24 -17.04 -13.22 15.27
N CYS A 25 -16.71 -12.30 14.36
CA CYS A 25 -16.19 -10.98 14.72
C CYS A 25 -17.22 -9.88 14.45
N LEU A 26 -17.37 -8.98 15.43
CA LEU A 26 -18.11 -7.73 15.30
C LEU A 26 -17.11 -6.58 15.28
N TYR A 27 -17.17 -5.76 14.24
CA TYR A 27 -16.37 -4.55 14.10
C TYR A 27 -17.24 -3.33 14.40
N THR A 28 -16.72 -2.43 15.22
CA THR A 28 -17.45 -1.21 15.63
C THR A 28 -16.49 -0.06 15.85
N ALA A 29 -16.97 1.16 15.55
CA ALA A 29 -16.32 2.41 15.94
C ALA A 29 -16.94 3.02 17.21
N ASP A 30 -17.96 2.36 17.78
CA ASP A 30 -18.60 2.78 19.02
C ASP A 30 -17.65 2.57 20.21
N ARG A 31 -17.18 3.69 20.76
CA ARG A 31 -16.22 3.71 21.86
C ARG A 31 -16.83 3.26 23.19
N THR A 32 -18.16 3.24 23.31
CA THR A 32 -18.82 2.76 24.54
C THR A 32 -18.60 1.26 24.76
N LEU A 33 -18.34 0.51 23.69
CA LEU A 33 -18.05 -0.92 23.71
C LEU A 33 -16.59 -1.25 24.01
N TYR A 34 -15.76 -0.26 24.34
CA TYR A 34 -14.34 -0.48 24.65
C TYR A 34 -14.13 -1.55 25.72
N SER A 35 -14.90 -1.53 26.82
CA SER A 35 -14.69 -2.45 27.95
C SER A 35 -15.07 -3.90 27.63
N SER A 36 -15.87 -4.14 26.59
CA SER A 36 -16.28 -5.47 26.14
C SER A 36 -15.53 -5.95 24.89
N ALA A 37 -14.70 -5.10 24.29
CA ALA A 37 -13.97 -5.44 23.08
C ALA A 37 -12.81 -6.41 23.35
N HIS A 38 -12.68 -7.46 22.53
CA HIS A 38 -11.52 -8.37 22.57
C HIS A 38 -10.24 -7.72 22.04
N ALA A 39 -10.37 -6.77 21.11
CA ALA A 39 -9.24 -6.02 20.58
C ALA A 39 -9.62 -4.59 20.23
N VAL A 40 -8.64 -3.69 20.29
CA VAL A 40 -8.76 -2.27 19.92
C VAL A 40 -7.70 -1.96 18.89
N VAL A 41 -8.13 -1.55 17.70
CA VAL A 41 -7.22 -1.11 16.64
C VAL A 41 -6.96 0.39 16.79
N LEU A 42 -5.70 0.75 16.97
CA LEU A 42 -5.22 2.11 17.12
C LEU A 42 -4.56 2.54 15.81
N HIS A 43 -5.31 3.26 14.99
CA HIS A 43 -4.76 3.87 13.78
C HIS A 43 -3.81 5.02 14.16
N HIS A 44 -2.53 4.89 13.80
CA HIS A 44 -1.46 5.76 14.27
C HIS A 44 -1.76 7.24 14.03
N ARG A 45 -2.20 7.59 12.82
CA ARG A 45 -2.48 8.99 12.44
C ARG A 45 -3.60 9.64 13.26
N ASP A 46 -4.48 8.85 13.86
CA ASP A 46 -5.59 9.36 14.68
C ASP A 46 -5.18 9.57 16.14
N VAL A 47 -4.07 8.96 16.59
CA VAL A 47 -3.64 8.95 18.00
C VAL A 47 -2.21 9.43 18.24
N CYS A 48 -1.48 9.85 17.20
CA CYS A 48 -0.06 10.23 17.30
C CYS A 48 0.19 11.67 17.75
N THR A 49 -0.82 12.55 17.83
CA THR A 49 -0.60 13.97 18.15
C THR A 49 -0.38 14.18 19.65
N THR A 50 -1.09 13.44 20.50
CA THR A 50 -0.93 13.50 21.96
C THR A 50 -1.31 12.19 22.61
N LYS A 51 -0.60 11.79 23.69
CA LYS A 51 -0.95 10.62 24.51
C LYS A 51 -2.41 10.62 24.99
N ARG A 52 -3.04 11.80 25.11
CA ARG A 52 -4.46 11.94 25.52
C ARG A 52 -5.46 11.35 24.51
N GLN A 53 -5.03 11.09 23.27
CA GLN A 53 -5.87 10.47 22.23
C GLN A 53 -5.95 8.94 22.35
N LEU A 54 -5.07 8.31 23.12
CA LEU A 54 -5.15 6.89 23.42
C LEU A 54 -6.34 6.60 24.36
N PRO A 55 -6.91 5.39 24.34
CA PRO A 55 -7.96 5.01 25.28
C PRO A 55 -7.50 5.21 26.73
N LYS A 56 -8.35 5.90 27.52
CA LYS A 56 -8.05 6.24 28.92
C LYS A 56 -8.65 5.27 29.92
N THR A 57 -9.71 4.57 29.52
CA THR A 57 -10.37 3.56 30.34
C THR A 57 -9.41 2.42 30.64
N PRO A 58 -9.35 1.90 31.88
CA PRO A 58 -8.52 0.75 32.22
C PRO A 58 -8.72 -0.37 31.21
N ARG A 59 -7.61 -0.89 30.68
CA ARG A 59 -7.65 -1.95 29.69
C ARG A 59 -8.09 -3.25 30.35
N PRO A 60 -9.19 -3.89 29.87
CA PRO A 60 -9.64 -5.17 30.39
C PRO A 60 -8.56 -6.25 30.26
N SER A 61 -8.61 -7.24 31.15
CA SER A 61 -7.75 -8.43 31.05
C SER A 61 -7.95 -9.10 29.70
N ASN A 62 -6.86 -9.52 29.05
CA ASN A 62 -6.84 -10.18 27.74
C ASN A 62 -7.29 -9.35 26.51
N GLN A 63 -7.86 -8.15 26.67
CA GLN A 63 -8.09 -7.25 25.53
C GLN A 63 -6.75 -6.97 24.86
N ARG A 64 -6.65 -6.99 23.52
CA ARG A 64 -5.43 -6.69 22.77
C ARG A 64 -5.46 -5.30 22.15
N TRP A 65 -4.37 -4.56 22.23
CA TRP A 65 -4.22 -3.33 21.44
C TRP A 65 -3.38 -3.62 20.20
N ILE A 66 -3.89 -3.19 19.04
CA ILE A 66 -3.30 -3.44 17.73
C ILE A 66 -2.87 -2.08 17.18
N TRP A 67 -1.58 -1.87 16.97
CA TRP A 67 -1.09 -0.67 16.31
C TRP A 67 -1.28 -0.81 14.80
N PHE A 68 -1.88 0.20 14.17
CA PHE A 68 -2.11 0.20 12.73
C PHE A 68 -1.51 1.43 12.06
N SER A 69 -0.65 1.23 11.06
CA SER A 69 -0.22 2.29 10.15
C SER A 69 -0.02 1.76 8.74
N ARG A 70 -0.40 2.57 7.76
CA ARG A 70 0.02 2.38 6.35
C ARG A 70 1.10 3.37 5.92
N GLU A 71 1.42 4.33 6.79
CA GLU A 71 2.41 5.37 6.53
C GLU A 71 3.82 4.88 6.91
N TYR A 72 4.83 5.38 6.20
CA TYR A 72 6.23 5.04 6.40
C TYR A 72 6.81 5.58 7.74
N PRO A 73 7.91 4.99 8.26
CA PRO A 73 8.48 5.34 9.56
C PRO A 73 8.79 6.82 9.72
N SER A 74 9.41 7.45 8.73
CA SER A 74 9.78 8.88 8.78
C SER A 74 8.56 9.82 8.80
N TYR A 75 7.36 9.33 8.49
CA TYR A 75 6.10 10.08 8.55
C TYR A 75 5.16 9.63 9.67
N SER A 76 5.69 8.85 10.61
CA SER A 76 5.01 8.30 11.77
C SER A 76 5.60 8.89 13.07
N PRO A 77 5.26 10.13 13.45
CA PRO A 77 5.83 10.78 14.64
C PRO A 77 5.30 10.17 15.93
N ASN A 78 6.04 10.35 17.03
CA ASN A 78 5.61 9.97 18.39
C ASN A 78 5.23 8.49 18.58
N LEU A 79 5.86 7.57 17.84
CA LEU A 79 5.64 6.12 18.02
C LEU A 79 5.88 5.68 19.47
N SER A 80 6.79 6.36 20.17
CA SER A 80 7.10 6.12 21.59
C SER A 80 5.91 6.31 22.54
N PHE A 81 4.84 7.00 22.12
CA PHE A 81 3.61 7.12 22.92
C PHE A 81 2.92 5.77 23.17
N MET A 82 3.20 4.77 22.32
CA MET A 82 2.58 3.45 22.37
C MET A 82 3.54 2.35 22.82
N ASN A 83 4.75 2.72 23.26
CA ASN A 83 5.69 1.77 23.84
C ASN A 83 5.08 1.08 25.06
N ASN A 84 5.28 -0.23 25.16
CA ASN A 84 4.72 -1.09 26.20
C ASN A 84 3.17 -1.14 26.26
N LEU A 85 2.46 -0.66 25.23
CA LEU A 85 0.99 -0.71 25.18
C LEU A 85 0.45 -1.69 24.13
N ILE A 86 1.21 -1.93 23.06
CA ILE A 86 0.74 -2.66 21.88
C ILE A 86 1.06 -4.14 21.98
N ASN A 87 0.18 -5.00 21.46
CA ASN A 87 0.36 -6.45 21.44
C ASN A 87 0.58 -6.99 20.05
N LEU A 88 -0.07 -6.39 19.05
CA LEU A 88 0.01 -6.78 17.65
C LEU A 88 0.28 -5.57 16.76
N THR A 89 1.03 -5.77 15.71
CA THR A 89 1.34 -4.80 14.66
C THR A 89 0.50 -5.08 13.42
N MET A 90 -0.09 -4.04 12.84
CA MET A 90 -0.80 -4.08 11.56
C MET A 90 -0.20 -3.04 10.63
N SER A 91 0.43 -3.47 9.54
CA SER A 91 1.18 -2.57 8.65
C SER A 91 1.42 -3.20 7.29
N TYR A 92 1.89 -2.38 6.34
CA TYR A 92 2.36 -2.85 5.03
C TYR A 92 3.62 -3.72 5.12
N ARG A 93 4.36 -3.72 6.23
CA ARG A 93 5.56 -4.55 6.42
C ARG A 93 5.19 -6.02 6.55
N VAL A 94 5.89 -6.88 5.82
CA VAL A 94 5.67 -8.33 5.78
C VAL A 94 5.84 -8.97 7.16
N ASP A 95 6.73 -8.42 7.98
CA ASP A 95 7.01 -8.91 9.33
C ASP A 95 6.00 -8.45 10.40
N SER A 96 4.96 -7.70 10.03
CA SER A 96 3.85 -7.33 10.93
C SER A 96 3.04 -8.57 11.35
N ASP A 97 2.47 -8.55 12.56
CA ASP A 97 1.58 -9.62 13.04
C ASP A 97 0.35 -9.75 12.12
N ILE A 98 -0.15 -8.62 11.62
CA ILE A 98 -1.27 -8.52 10.69
C ILE A 98 -0.78 -7.78 9.45
N PHE A 99 -0.51 -8.53 8.39
CA PHE A 99 -0.03 -7.96 7.14
C PHE A 99 -1.14 -7.21 6.40
N ALA A 100 -0.97 -5.92 6.17
CA ALA A 100 -1.96 -5.03 5.53
C ALA A 100 -1.30 -4.20 4.41
N PRO A 101 -0.92 -4.82 3.28
CA PRO A 101 -0.24 -4.16 2.18
C PRO A 101 -1.18 -3.23 1.41
N TYR A 102 -0.61 -2.37 0.57
CA TYR A 102 -1.42 -1.51 -0.31
C TYR A 102 -2.09 -2.28 -1.43
N GLY A 103 -1.52 -3.37 -1.92
CA GLY A 103 -2.07 -4.21 -2.95
C GLY A 103 -1.29 -5.52 -3.01
N TRP A 104 -1.72 -6.42 -3.88
CA TRP A 104 -1.08 -7.72 -4.03
C TRP A 104 -1.47 -8.39 -5.36
N ILE A 105 -0.80 -9.49 -5.68
CA ILE A 105 -1.05 -10.30 -6.87
C ILE A 105 -1.74 -11.61 -6.45
N GLU A 106 -2.76 -12.04 -7.20
CA GLU A 106 -3.41 -13.36 -7.05
C GLU A 106 -3.27 -14.16 -8.35
N ASN A 107 -3.27 -15.48 -8.23
CA ASN A 107 -3.31 -16.37 -9.40
C ASN A 107 -4.76 -16.54 -9.86
N HIS A 108 -5.02 -16.38 -11.16
CA HIS A 108 -6.32 -16.65 -11.76
C HIS A 108 -6.32 -17.83 -12.73
N ASN A 109 -5.21 -18.56 -12.88
CA ASN A 109 -5.05 -19.76 -13.70
C ASN A 109 -5.59 -19.60 -15.14
N GLY A 110 -5.34 -18.45 -15.77
CA GLY A 110 -5.84 -18.15 -17.11
C GLY A 110 -7.34 -17.81 -17.21
N ALA A 111 -8.07 -17.78 -16.09
CA ALA A 111 -9.51 -17.45 -16.09
C ALA A 111 -9.83 -15.98 -16.39
N ILE A 112 -8.81 -15.11 -16.43
CA ILE A 112 -8.95 -13.68 -16.69
C ILE A 112 -8.13 -13.37 -17.94
N ASN A 113 -8.77 -12.82 -18.96
CA ASN A 113 -8.09 -12.28 -20.12
C ASN A 113 -7.73 -10.82 -19.84
N PHE A 114 -6.43 -10.52 -19.82
CA PHE A 114 -5.94 -9.15 -19.70
C PHE A 114 -5.62 -8.58 -21.07
N THR A 115 -6.22 -7.44 -21.40
CA THR A 115 -5.90 -6.67 -22.60
C THR A 115 -5.21 -5.39 -22.16
N ILE A 116 -4.04 -5.10 -22.74
CA ILE A 116 -3.33 -3.84 -22.50
C ILE A 116 -4.23 -2.70 -23.01
N PRO A 117 -4.58 -1.71 -22.17
CA PRO A 117 -5.38 -0.56 -22.60
C PRO A 117 -4.68 0.22 -23.72
N ARG A 118 -5.45 0.90 -24.57
CA ARG A 118 -4.88 1.77 -25.61
C ARG A 118 -4.00 2.83 -24.96
N LYS A 119 -2.72 2.88 -25.36
CA LYS A 119 -1.74 3.84 -24.87
C LYS A 119 -1.57 4.97 -25.87
N THR A 120 -1.71 6.21 -25.43
CA THR A 120 -1.56 7.43 -26.25
C THR A 120 -0.48 8.36 -25.72
N LYS A 121 0.06 8.06 -24.54
CA LYS A 121 1.08 8.87 -23.87
C LYS A 121 2.22 8.01 -23.34
N LEU A 122 3.40 8.61 -23.24
CA LEU A 122 4.62 7.90 -22.85
C LEU A 122 4.66 7.64 -21.34
N ALA A 123 4.85 8.69 -20.53
CA ALA A 123 5.08 8.56 -19.10
C ALA A 123 4.31 9.60 -18.27
N ALA A 124 3.77 9.17 -17.14
CA ALA A 124 3.13 10.06 -16.14
C ALA A 124 3.80 9.94 -14.77
N TRP A 125 3.74 11.02 -14.00
CA TRP A 125 4.13 11.02 -12.61
C TRP A 125 3.19 11.89 -11.77
N ALA A 126 2.52 11.30 -10.77
CA ALA A 126 1.68 12.05 -9.85
C ALA A 126 2.40 12.29 -8.53
N ILE A 127 2.68 13.56 -8.22
CA ILE A 127 3.55 13.94 -7.12
C ILE A 127 2.74 14.64 -6.04
N SER A 128 2.84 14.08 -4.84
CA SER A 128 2.24 14.66 -3.62
C SER A 128 3.25 15.46 -2.80
N ASN A 129 4.54 15.11 -2.88
CA ASN A 129 5.64 15.76 -2.18
C ASN A 129 6.74 16.14 -3.19
N TRP A 130 6.69 17.37 -3.69
CA TRP A 130 7.51 17.83 -4.82
C TRP A 130 8.88 18.35 -4.36
N ASN A 131 9.95 17.85 -4.98
CA ASN A 131 11.27 18.45 -4.89
C ASN A 131 11.55 19.28 -6.16
N PRO A 132 11.78 20.61 -6.08
CA PRO A 132 12.00 21.46 -7.24
C PRO A 132 13.24 21.11 -8.08
N ASN A 133 14.17 20.32 -7.54
CA ASN A 133 15.36 19.88 -8.28
C ASN A 133 15.10 18.68 -9.20
N GLU A 134 13.95 18.02 -9.10
CA GLU A 134 13.58 16.88 -9.95
C GLU A 134 12.94 17.40 -11.24
N THR A 135 13.70 17.41 -12.33
CA THR A 135 13.20 17.84 -13.65
C THR A 135 13.26 16.70 -14.65
N PHE A 136 12.09 16.14 -14.99
CA PHE A 136 11.91 15.20 -16.08
C PHE A 136 11.14 15.91 -17.20
N ARG A 137 11.82 16.24 -18.30
CA ARG A 137 11.21 17.03 -19.40
C ARG A 137 10.20 16.23 -20.25
N GLU A 138 10.32 14.90 -20.27
CA GLU A 138 9.51 14.00 -21.10
C GLU A 138 8.42 13.25 -20.31
N VAL A 139 8.15 13.67 -19.06
CA VAL A 139 7.17 13.03 -18.18
C VAL A 139 6.05 14.03 -17.87
N ASP A 140 4.79 13.61 -18.07
CA ASP A 140 3.64 14.41 -17.70
C ASP A 140 3.45 14.40 -16.18
N ILE A 141 3.64 15.55 -15.54
CA ILE A 141 3.61 15.68 -14.07
C ILE A 141 2.25 16.20 -13.59
N TYR A 142 1.64 15.44 -12.69
CA TYR A 142 0.37 15.75 -12.04
C TYR A 142 0.56 16.08 -10.56
N GLY A 143 -0.16 17.07 -10.05
CA GLY A 143 -0.08 17.47 -8.64
C GLY A 143 -0.30 18.96 -8.43
N ARG A 144 -0.08 19.42 -7.18
CA ARG A 144 -0.38 20.81 -6.77
C ARG A 144 0.36 21.88 -7.56
N GLN A 145 1.56 21.57 -8.05
CA GLN A 145 2.47 22.52 -8.69
C GLN A 145 2.48 22.42 -10.23
N ARG A 146 1.70 21.51 -10.82
CA ARG A 146 1.67 21.22 -12.27
C ARG A 146 0.22 20.99 -12.74
N GLN A 147 -0.02 19.94 -13.53
CA GLN A 147 -1.35 19.61 -14.00
C GLN A 147 -2.24 19.15 -12.82
N LYS A 148 -3.43 19.75 -12.70
CA LYS A 148 -4.40 19.33 -11.67
C LYS A 148 -4.90 17.92 -11.99
N LEU A 149 -4.81 17.02 -11.01
CA LEU A 149 -5.39 15.68 -11.10
C LEU A 149 -6.77 15.66 -10.44
N GLN A 150 -7.82 15.47 -11.25
CA GLN A 150 -9.16 15.20 -10.74
C GLN A 150 -9.23 13.74 -10.31
N ARG A 151 -9.62 13.47 -9.05
CA ARG A 151 -9.57 12.11 -8.46
C ARG A 151 -10.46 11.11 -9.20
N ASP A 152 -11.61 11.55 -9.65
CA ASP A 152 -12.59 10.78 -10.43
C ASP A 152 -12.10 10.45 -11.85
N LYS A 153 -11.17 11.25 -12.40
CA LYS A 153 -10.56 11.01 -13.72
C LYS A 153 -9.22 10.30 -13.68
N GLN A 154 -8.71 10.00 -12.50
CA GLN A 154 -7.37 9.45 -12.33
C GLN A 154 -7.14 8.16 -13.11
N THR A 155 -8.12 7.24 -13.06
CA THR A 155 -8.13 5.98 -13.80
C THR A 155 -8.06 6.22 -15.31
N GLU A 156 -8.94 7.07 -15.84
CA GLU A 156 -9.00 7.43 -17.26
C GLU A 156 -7.65 8.01 -17.72
N ILE A 157 -7.13 8.99 -16.98
CA ILE A 157 -5.89 9.68 -17.30
C ILE A 157 -4.71 8.71 -17.31
N PHE A 158 -4.49 7.97 -16.23
CA PHE A 158 -3.29 7.12 -16.12
C PHE A 158 -3.34 5.90 -17.03
N SER A 159 -4.54 5.35 -17.32
CA SER A 159 -4.67 4.22 -18.25
C SER A 159 -4.15 4.51 -19.67
N ALA A 160 -4.08 5.79 -20.07
CA ALA A 160 -3.57 6.22 -21.36
C ALA A 160 -2.03 6.21 -21.47
N TYR A 161 -1.30 6.04 -20.36
CA TYR A 161 0.17 6.05 -20.33
C TYR A 161 0.77 4.64 -20.44
N LYS A 162 1.89 4.52 -21.17
CA LYS A 162 2.70 3.29 -21.16
C LYS A 162 3.39 3.10 -19.81
N PHE A 163 4.03 4.15 -19.31
CA PHE A 163 4.82 4.14 -18.09
C PHE A 163 4.21 5.02 -17.00
N TYR A 164 4.28 4.59 -15.76
CA TYR A 164 3.92 5.41 -14.61
C TYR A 164 5.06 5.41 -13.59
N PHE A 165 5.54 6.60 -13.23
CA PHE A 165 6.59 6.78 -12.24
C PHE A 165 5.98 6.59 -10.84
N ALA A 166 6.17 5.40 -10.29
CA ALA A 166 5.69 4.98 -8.99
C ALA A 166 6.76 5.21 -7.91
N PHE A 167 7.24 6.46 -7.81
CA PHE A 167 8.28 6.83 -6.86
C PHE A 167 7.69 7.03 -5.47
N GLU A 168 8.27 6.35 -4.48
CA GLU A 168 7.80 6.41 -3.12
C GLU A 168 8.32 7.65 -2.39
N ASN A 169 7.52 8.15 -1.46
CA ASN A 169 7.85 9.35 -0.71
C ASN A 169 9.08 9.16 0.21
N SER A 170 9.48 7.91 0.46
CA SER A 170 10.67 7.53 1.22
C SER A 170 10.99 6.06 0.96
N ILE A 171 12.28 5.71 0.97
CA ILE A 171 12.75 4.33 0.78
C ILE A 171 12.71 3.60 2.11
N HIS A 172 11.77 2.65 2.24
CA HIS A 172 11.64 1.77 3.40
C HIS A 172 11.30 0.36 2.95
N VAL A 173 11.77 -0.64 3.70
CA VAL A 173 11.47 -2.06 3.48
C VAL A 173 9.97 -2.28 3.31
N ASP A 174 9.58 -3.04 2.30
CA ASP A 174 8.19 -3.39 1.94
C ASP A 174 7.24 -2.22 1.60
N TYR A 175 7.71 -0.97 1.60
CA TYR A 175 6.86 0.20 1.38
C TYR A 175 6.54 0.40 -0.11
N ILE A 176 5.58 -0.38 -0.60
CA ILE A 176 5.08 -0.36 -1.99
C ILE A 176 3.60 0.04 -1.97
N THR A 177 3.27 1.21 -2.51
CA THR A 177 2.01 1.92 -2.21
C THR A 177 0.99 1.92 -3.36
N GLU A 178 -0.05 2.78 -3.26
CA GLU A 178 -1.03 3.00 -4.32
C GLU A 178 -0.40 3.39 -5.65
N LYS A 179 0.80 4.01 -5.62
CA LYS A 179 1.49 4.42 -6.84
C LYS A 179 1.84 3.23 -7.71
N PHE A 180 2.37 2.17 -7.10
CA PHE A 180 2.65 0.92 -7.78
C PHE A 180 1.36 0.17 -8.08
N TRP A 181 0.54 -0.07 -7.05
CA TRP A 181 -0.59 -1.01 -7.12
C TRP A 181 -1.79 -0.49 -7.91
N TYR A 182 -2.17 0.77 -7.72
CA TYR A 182 -3.43 1.31 -8.25
C TYR A 182 -3.22 2.33 -9.37
N ASN A 183 -2.17 3.14 -9.30
CA ASN A 183 -1.92 4.18 -10.31
C ASN A 183 -1.16 3.64 -11.52
N ALA A 184 -0.45 2.52 -11.39
CA ALA A 184 0.33 1.92 -12.44
C ALA A 184 -0.21 0.54 -12.86
N ILE A 185 0.10 -0.50 -12.09
CA ILE A 185 -0.09 -1.88 -12.52
C ILE A 185 -1.57 -2.18 -12.78
N SER A 186 -2.50 -1.77 -11.90
CA SER A 186 -3.94 -2.02 -12.09
C SER A 186 -4.52 -1.34 -13.34
N LEU A 187 -3.89 -0.26 -13.81
CA LEU A 187 -4.33 0.51 -14.99
C LEU A 187 -3.61 0.08 -16.28
N GLY A 188 -2.86 -1.02 -16.22
CA GLY A 188 -2.10 -1.55 -17.34
C GLY A 188 -0.93 -0.67 -17.75
N CYS A 189 -0.37 0.12 -16.85
CA CYS A 189 0.90 0.82 -17.06
C CYS A 189 2.04 -0.04 -16.53
N VAL A 190 3.22 0.08 -17.14
CA VAL A 190 4.47 -0.47 -16.60
C VAL A 190 4.97 0.49 -15.52
N PRO A 191 5.07 0.08 -14.24
CA PRO A 191 5.59 0.91 -13.17
C PRO A 191 7.10 1.13 -13.34
N VAL A 192 7.53 2.39 -13.29
CA VAL A 192 8.95 2.78 -13.10
C VAL A 192 9.11 3.13 -11.62
N VAL A 193 9.86 2.34 -10.87
CA VAL A 193 9.83 2.36 -9.40
C VAL A 193 11.13 2.92 -8.81
N MET A 194 10.96 3.74 -7.78
CA MET A 194 12.02 4.20 -6.87
C MET A 194 11.46 4.04 -5.45
N GLY A 195 11.91 3.01 -4.74
CA GLY A 195 11.36 2.60 -3.45
C GLY A 195 12.37 1.70 -2.73
N PRO A 196 11.95 0.63 -2.03
CA PRO A 196 12.90 -0.34 -1.48
C PRO A 196 13.77 -0.98 -2.57
N PRO A 197 14.87 -1.67 -2.22
CA PRO A 197 15.70 -2.36 -3.21
C PRO A 197 14.89 -3.31 -4.12
N ARG A 198 15.35 -3.55 -5.35
CA ARG A 198 14.70 -4.45 -6.32
C ARG A 198 14.34 -5.81 -5.69
N GLU A 199 15.24 -6.39 -4.91
CA GLU A 199 15.03 -7.67 -4.25
C GLU A 199 13.82 -7.65 -3.30
N ASN A 200 13.46 -6.50 -2.74
CA ASN A 200 12.29 -6.36 -1.88
C ASN A 200 10.98 -6.52 -2.68
N TYR A 201 10.92 -6.07 -3.94
CA TYR A 201 9.77 -6.30 -4.81
C TYR A 201 9.69 -7.79 -5.20
N GLU A 202 10.84 -8.38 -5.53
CA GLU A 202 10.96 -9.76 -6.00
C GLU A 202 10.83 -10.82 -4.89
N ARG A 203 11.00 -10.44 -3.61
CA ARG A 203 10.92 -11.34 -2.45
C ARG A 203 9.79 -10.96 -1.50
N PHE A 204 8.76 -10.31 -2.05
CA PHE A 204 7.55 -9.95 -1.32
C PHE A 204 6.74 -11.20 -0.97
N ILE A 205 7.04 -11.85 0.17
CA ILE A 205 6.43 -13.11 0.60
C ILE A 205 5.35 -12.84 1.67
N PRO A 206 4.07 -12.73 1.31
CA PRO A 206 2.98 -12.59 2.26
C PRO A 206 2.70 -13.92 2.99
N ARG A 207 2.09 -13.83 4.17
CA ARG A 207 1.65 -15.01 4.95
C ARG A 207 0.33 -15.59 4.47
N ASP A 208 -0.48 -14.82 3.76
CA ASP A 208 -1.76 -15.28 3.24
C ASP A 208 -1.58 -16.23 2.06
N ALA A 209 -2.14 -17.43 2.16
CA ALA A 209 -1.97 -18.49 1.15
C ALA A 209 -2.52 -18.13 -0.24
N PHE A 210 -3.50 -17.21 -0.33
CA PHE A 210 -4.08 -16.78 -1.61
C PHE A 210 -3.25 -15.69 -2.31
N ILE A 211 -2.27 -15.09 -1.63
CA ILE A 211 -1.45 -14.04 -2.21
C ILE A 211 -0.20 -14.65 -2.85
N HIS A 212 0.07 -14.26 -4.09
CA HIS A 212 1.27 -14.67 -4.80
C HIS A 212 2.54 -14.12 -4.13
N ARG A 213 3.60 -14.93 -4.10
CA ARG A 213 4.74 -14.78 -3.17
C ARG A 213 5.85 -13.84 -3.65
N PHE A 214 5.63 -13.12 -4.74
CA PHE A 214 6.53 -12.12 -5.28
C PHE A 214 5.85 -11.26 -6.34
N ILE A 215 6.42 -10.10 -6.65
CA ILE A 215 6.10 -9.36 -7.87
C ILE A 215 6.98 -9.93 -8.99
N PRO A 216 6.41 -10.36 -10.14
CA PRO A 216 7.21 -10.86 -11.26
C PRO A 216 8.28 -9.85 -11.68
N ARG A 217 9.50 -10.32 -11.97
CA ARG A 217 10.67 -9.46 -12.28
C ARG A 217 10.41 -8.51 -13.45
N ASP A 218 9.64 -8.98 -14.42
CA ASP A 218 9.29 -8.26 -15.63
C ASP A 218 7.99 -7.44 -15.46
N ALA A 219 7.43 -7.32 -14.25
CA ALA A 219 6.22 -6.51 -14.03
C ALA A 219 6.53 -5.02 -13.82
N PHE A 220 7.80 -4.63 -13.68
CA PHE A 220 8.23 -3.27 -13.36
C PHE A 220 9.66 -2.97 -13.82
N ILE A 221 10.02 -1.69 -13.86
CA ILE A 221 11.35 -1.17 -14.18
C ILE A 221 11.90 -0.52 -12.91
N HIS A 222 13.03 -0.99 -12.39
CA HIS A 222 13.66 -0.38 -11.22
C HIS A 222 14.66 0.69 -11.66
N VAL A 223 14.67 1.86 -11.00
CA VAL A 223 15.61 2.94 -11.38
C VAL A 223 17.09 2.54 -11.20
N ASP A 224 17.38 1.70 -10.21
CA ASP A 224 18.74 1.20 -9.95
C ASP A 224 19.23 0.15 -10.97
N ASP A 225 18.37 -0.29 -11.91
CA ASP A 225 18.80 -1.12 -13.04
C ASP A 225 19.63 -0.32 -14.07
N PHE A 226 19.74 1.00 -13.90
CA PHE A 226 20.39 1.93 -14.83
C PHE A 226 21.46 2.76 -14.11
N SER A 227 22.54 3.06 -14.82
CA SER A 227 23.66 3.88 -14.33
C SER A 227 23.31 5.36 -14.22
N SER A 228 22.28 5.82 -14.92
CA SER A 228 21.86 7.22 -14.93
C SER A 228 20.39 7.40 -15.33
N PRO A 229 19.75 8.54 -14.96
CA PRO A 229 18.42 8.90 -15.45
C PRO A 229 18.32 8.97 -16.98
N GLN A 230 19.40 9.33 -17.68
CA GLN A 230 19.47 9.41 -19.15
C GLN A 230 19.41 8.03 -19.79
N GLU A 231 20.05 7.04 -19.17
CA GLU A 231 19.99 5.66 -19.61
C GLU A 231 18.57 5.09 -19.42
N LEU A 232 17.95 5.34 -18.26
CA LEU A 232 16.54 5.01 -18.03
C LEU A 232 15.63 5.65 -19.09
N ALA A 233 15.79 6.95 -19.37
CA ALA A 233 14.99 7.64 -20.38
C ALA A 233 15.16 7.02 -21.77
N SER A 234 16.41 6.71 -22.16
CA SER A 234 16.72 6.05 -23.42
C SER A 234 16.08 4.66 -23.51
N TYR A 235 16.07 3.92 -22.40
CA TYR A 235 15.42 2.62 -22.30
C TYR A 235 13.90 2.72 -22.49
N LEU A 236 13.23 3.66 -21.81
CA LEU A 236 11.79 3.90 -21.97
C LEU A 236 11.43 4.28 -23.41
N GLN A 237 12.24 5.12 -24.06
CA GLN A 237 12.05 5.47 -25.48
C GLN A 237 12.26 4.26 -26.41
N SER A 238 13.19 3.36 -26.07
CA SER A 238 13.40 2.13 -26.85
C SER A 238 12.19 1.19 -26.77
N LEU A 239 11.57 1.06 -25.59
CA LEU A 239 10.34 0.30 -25.39
C LEU A 239 9.13 0.95 -26.07
N ASP A 240 9.10 2.29 -26.18
CA ASP A 240 8.03 2.97 -26.89
C ASP A 240 7.99 2.60 -28.39
N LYS A 241 9.18 2.40 -28.98
CA LYS A 241 9.40 2.05 -30.39
C LYS A 241 9.35 0.54 -30.67
N ASP A 242 9.37 -0.29 -29.64
CA ASP A 242 9.42 -1.77 -29.74
C ASP A 242 8.23 -2.37 -28.98
N GLU A 243 7.12 -2.57 -29.71
CA GLU A 243 5.86 -3.03 -29.13
C GLU A 243 5.98 -4.43 -28.50
N GLU A 244 6.79 -5.31 -29.08
CA GLU A 244 6.96 -6.67 -28.58
C GLU A 244 7.73 -6.69 -27.26
N LYS A 245 8.81 -5.90 -27.12
CA LYS A 245 9.49 -5.73 -25.83
C LYS A 245 8.58 -5.09 -24.79
N TYR A 246 7.80 -4.09 -25.16
CA TYR A 246 6.84 -3.47 -24.24
C TYR A 246 5.79 -4.47 -23.74
N LYS A 247 5.25 -5.32 -24.62
CA LYS A 247 4.26 -6.35 -24.25
C LYS A 247 4.80 -7.39 -23.26
N GLN A 248 6.10 -7.69 -23.29
CA GLN A 248 6.72 -8.65 -22.37
C GLN A 248 6.50 -8.28 -20.89
N TYR A 249 6.38 -6.99 -20.57
CA TYR A 249 6.08 -6.52 -19.21
C TYR A 249 4.70 -6.95 -18.67
N PHE A 250 3.86 -7.52 -19.54
CA PHE A 250 2.52 -8.00 -19.21
C PHE A 250 2.40 -9.52 -19.30
N ASN A 251 3.47 -10.27 -19.61
CA ASN A 251 3.41 -11.74 -19.75
C ASN A 251 2.88 -12.44 -18.50
N TRP A 252 3.20 -11.92 -17.31
CA TRP A 252 2.70 -12.41 -16.04
C TRP A 252 1.17 -12.37 -15.91
N ARG A 253 0.49 -11.52 -16.69
CA ARG A 253 -0.97 -11.39 -16.72
C ARG A 253 -1.69 -12.60 -17.32
N SER A 254 -0.96 -13.54 -17.91
CA SER A 254 -1.51 -14.83 -18.33
C SER A 254 -1.92 -15.72 -17.15
N GLN A 255 -1.26 -15.54 -16.01
CA GLN A 255 -1.46 -16.38 -14.82
C GLN A 255 -1.94 -15.57 -13.61
N TYR A 256 -1.56 -14.30 -13.52
CA TYR A 256 -1.81 -13.50 -12.33
C TYR A 256 -2.48 -12.16 -12.62
N TYR A 257 -3.14 -11.63 -11.60
CA TYR A 257 -3.83 -10.34 -11.67
C TYR A 257 -3.70 -9.60 -10.34
N VAL A 258 -3.95 -8.29 -10.38
CA VAL A 258 -4.13 -7.48 -9.17
C VAL A 258 -5.63 -7.39 -8.88
N PRO A 259 -6.12 -7.96 -7.77
CA PRO A 259 -7.54 -7.93 -7.45
C PRO A 259 -8.02 -6.49 -7.22
N PRO A 260 -9.23 -6.13 -7.69
CA PRO A 260 -9.85 -4.87 -7.33
C PRO A 260 -9.96 -4.70 -5.81
N GLN A 261 -9.74 -3.49 -5.34
CA GLN A 261 -9.80 -3.15 -3.92
C GLN A 261 -10.81 -2.02 -3.73
N ASP A 262 -12.10 -2.36 -3.69
CA ASP A 262 -13.19 -1.40 -3.56
C ASP A 262 -13.03 -0.53 -2.30
N ASN A 263 -12.47 -1.10 -1.23
CA ASN A 263 -12.13 -0.37 -0.02
C ASN A 263 -10.89 -0.97 0.68
N PRO A 264 -9.68 -0.42 0.42
CA PRO A 264 -8.44 -0.92 1.00
C PRO A 264 -8.40 -0.88 2.54
N TRP A 265 -9.14 0.06 3.15
CA TRP A 265 -9.26 0.15 4.60
C TRP A 265 -10.07 -1.01 5.15
N THR A 266 -11.27 -1.28 4.60
CA THR A 266 -12.09 -2.43 4.96
C THR A 266 -11.29 -3.73 4.92
N VAL A 267 -10.55 -3.96 3.84
CA VAL A 267 -9.69 -5.16 3.68
C VAL A 267 -8.66 -5.28 4.81
N SER A 268 -8.05 -4.16 5.22
CA SER A 268 -7.06 -4.15 6.32
C SER A 268 -7.69 -4.61 7.63
N TYR A 269 -8.88 -4.10 7.98
CA TYR A 269 -9.58 -4.48 9.20
C TYR A 269 -10.13 -5.92 9.14
N CYS A 270 -10.54 -6.41 7.97
CA CYS A 270 -11.04 -7.77 7.81
C CYS A 270 -9.99 -8.86 8.14
N ARG A 271 -8.70 -8.52 8.09
CA ARG A 271 -7.59 -9.41 8.47
C ARG A 271 -7.44 -9.56 9.99
N VAL A 272 -7.97 -8.61 10.76
CA VAL A 272 -7.87 -8.62 12.23
C VAL A 272 -8.59 -9.83 12.83
N CYS A 273 -9.78 -10.16 12.33
CA CYS A 273 -10.55 -11.28 12.90
C CYS A 273 -9.78 -12.60 12.82
N LYS A 274 -9.24 -12.92 11.63
CA LYS A 274 -8.41 -14.11 11.44
C LYS A 274 -7.21 -14.11 12.39
N ALA A 275 -6.47 -13.00 12.47
CA ALA A 275 -5.31 -12.89 13.34
C ALA A 275 -5.64 -13.08 14.83
N LEU A 276 -6.83 -12.67 15.28
CA LEU A 276 -7.29 -12.91 16.66
C LEU A 276 -7.70 -14.37 16.90
N LYS A 277 -8.34 -15.01 15.91
CA LYS A 277 -8.73 -16.43 15.97
C LYS A 277 -7.54 -17.38 15.98
N ASP A 278 -6.49 -17.03 15.25
CA ASP A 278 -5.21 -17.76 15.27
C ASP A 278 -4.53 -17.66 16.67
N ALA A 279 -5.12 -16.90 17.60
CA ALA A 279 -4.81 -16.83 19.03
C ALA A 279 -3.31 -16.68 19.33
N PRO A 280 -2.63 -15.67 18.76
CA PRO A 280 -1.20 -15.48 18.96
C PRO A 280 -0.88 -15.33 20.46
N PRO A 281 0.29 -15.78 20.93
CA PRO A 281 0.67 -15.62 22.33
C PRO A 281 0.47 -14.18 22.82
N TYR A 282 0.02 -14.02 24.07
CA TYR A 282 -0.10 -12.69 24.63
C TYR A 282 1.30 -12.13 24.87
N ARG A 283 1.61 -11.02 24.22
CA ARG A 283 2.88 -10.29 24.36
C ARG A 283 2.62 -8.80 24.35
N THR A 284 3.58 -8.05 24.88
CA THR A 284 3.61 -6.59 24.78
C THR A 284 4.88 -6.18 24.05
N ILE A 285 4.72 -5.38 23.00
CA ILE A 285 5.83 -4.86 22.21
C ILE A 285 6.48 -3.72 22.99
N ALA A 286 7.74 -3.92 23.36
CA ALA A 286 8.46 -2.97 24.20
C ALA A 286 8.62 -1.60 23.54
N SER A 287 8.97 -1.58 22.25
CA SER A 287 9.15 -0.36 21.48
C SER A 287 8.63 -0.53 20.06
N ILE A 288 7.49 0.12 19.75
CA ILE A 288 6.97 0.20 18.38
C ILE A 288 7.92 1.01 17.51
N GLU A 289 8.54 2.04 18.08
CA GLU A 289 9.52 2.85 17.38
C GLU A 289 10.73 2.03 16.91
N LYS A 290 11.28 1.18 17.77
CA LYS A 290 12.43 0.32 17.43
C LYS A 290 12.07 -0.78 16.43
N TRP A 291 10.84 -1.29 16.49
CA TRP A 291 10.39 -2.29 15.53
C TRP A 291 10.14 -1.67 14.15
N PHE A 292 9.56 -0.46 14.10
CA PHE A 292 9.11 0.13 12.85
C PHE A 292 10.20 0.89 12.09
N LYS A 293 11.13 1.53 12.81
CA LYS A 293 12.27 2.25 12.23
C LYS A 293 13.46 1.34 11.92
#